data_AF-A0A1I7XJZ1-F1
#
_entry.id   AF-A0A1I7XJZ1-F1
#
_cell.length_a   1.000
_cell.length_b   1.000
_cell.length_c   1.000
_cell.angle_alpha   90.00
_cell.angle_beta   90.00
_cell.angle_gamma   90.00
#
_symmetry.space_group_name_H-M   'P 1'
#
loop_
_entity.id
_entity.type
_entity.pdbx_description
1 polymer ?
#
loop_
_entity_poly.entity_id
_entity_poly.type
_entity_poly.pdbx_seq_one_letter_code
_entity_poly.pdbx_strand_id
1 'polypeptide(L)'
;MTSSLALSPWVGAKKINGRWKFIGGLYVLKPYWAPGEPSIYGNCTSLRSIDRVGLRATTCYNVQPAVCKLKPKLCNGGNFGGNYGEIKSPGYPIQYYNNLDCNYIITTQVGTYITLTFDTLLIEELHDFVEIYDGNSTESKRIGDLASSITGETTFKSTSNQMFIYFHTDYKITDKGWRATWTAMSKSDPIQKNNSHGIMTSPNYPNSYDPFTEQIYNITVQPGSQINVTFDVFQTESNNDYLEIYDSSLIWPVQLIAKLNDVYHELRHQFE
;
A
#
# COMPACT_ATOMS: atom_id res chain seq x y z
N MET A 1 -23.40 -32.24 -8.68
CA MET A 1 -22.44 -33.35 -8.48
C MET A 1 -22.00 -33.81 -9.85
N THR A 2 -20.76 -33.68 -10.33
CA THR A 2 -19.50 -33.22 -9.74
C THR A 2 -18.66 -32.62 -10.88
N SER A 3 -17.95 -31.55 -10.53
CA SER A 3 -16.88 -30.86 -11.26
C SER A 3 -15.85 -31.76 -11.94
N SER A 4 -15.28 -31.28 -13.04
CA SER A 4 -13.82 -31.04 -13.07
C SER A 4 -13.43 -30.08 -14.21
N LEU A 5 -12.73 -28.99 -13.85
CA LEU A 5 -11.50 -28.45 -14.47
C LEU A 5 -11.54 -28.28 -16.02
N ALA A 6 -11.29 -27.14 -16.65
CA ALA A 6 -10.32 -26.10 -16.34
C ALA A 6 -10.47 -24.93 -17.33
N LEU A 7 -10.11 -23.73 -16.88
CA LEU A 7 -9.36 -22.70 -17.63
C LEU A 7 -9.89 -22.29 -19.01
N SER A 8 -10.48 -21.08 -19.06
CA SER A 8 -10.44 -20.18 -20.23
C SER A 8 -9.02 -20.14 -20.82
N PRO A 9 -8.81 -19.99 -22.14
CA PRO A 9 -8.57 -18.61 -22.59
C PRO A 9 -8.79 -18.29 -24.09
N TRP A 10 -9.18 -17.04 -24.35
CA TRP A 10 -8.62 -16.14 -25.38
C TRP A 10 -8.11 -16.74 -26.71
N VAL A 11 -8.76 -16.39 -27.83
CA VAL A 11 -8.28 -16.68 -29.19
C VAL A 11 -7.03 -15.86 -29.52
N GLY A 12 -5.85 -16.40 -29.25
CA GLY A 12 -4.57 -15.87 -29.72
C GLY A 12 -4.32 -16.25 -31.19
N ALA A 13 -3.68 -15.37 -31.97
CA ALA A 13 -3.20 -15.70 -33.31
C ALA A 13 -1.69 -15.51 -33.41
N LYS A 14 -0.99 -16.46 -34.04
CA LYS A 14 0.46 -16.45 -34.25
C LYS A 14 0.79 -16.54 -35.74
N LYS A 15 1.84 -15.85 -36.19
CA LYS A 15 2.33 -15.92 -37.58
C LYS A 15 3.30 -17.10 -37.73
N ILE A 16 3.00 -18.02 -38.63
CA ILE A 16 3.80 -19.23 -38.94
C ILE A 16 4.01 -19.29 -40.45
N ASN A 17 5.27 -19.30 -40.91
CA ASN A 17 5.66 -19.32 -42.32
C ASN A 17 4.96 -18.22 -43.15
N GLY A 18 4.89 -17.01 -42.60
CA GLY A 18 4.27 -15.85 -43.26
C GLY A 18 2.74 -15.79 -43.20
N ARG A 19 2.06 -16.84 -42.70
CA ARG A 19 0.59 -16.90 -42.59
C ARG A 19 0.12 -16.86 -41.13
N TRP A 20 -0.99 -16.16 -40.87
CA TRP A 20 -1.59 -16.11 -39.53
C TRP A 20 -2.39 -17.38 -39.24
N LYS A 21 -2.19 -17.95 -38.06
CA LYS A 21 -2.91 -19.13 -37.57
C LYS A 21 -3.44 -18.86 -36.16
N PHE A 22 -4.70 -19.23 -35.91
CA PHE A 22 -5.28 -19.19 -34.57
C PHE A 22 -4.68 -20.30 -33.70
N ILE A 23 -4.40 -19.97 -32.45
CA ILE A 23 -3.89 -20.89 -31.44
C ILE A 23 -5.12 -21.59 -30.86
N GLY A 24 -5.33 -22.87 -31.19
CA GLY A 24 -6.38 -23.70 -30.59
C GLY A 24 -7.46 -24.28 -31.52
N GLY A 25 -7.42 -24.02 -32.83
CA GLY A 25 -8.27 -24.73 -33.82
C GLY A 25 -9.79 -24.48 -33.74
N LEU A 26 -10.26 -23.47 -33.01
CA LEU A 26 -11.68 -23.15 -32.82
C LEU A 26 -12.26 -22.28 -33.95
N TYR A 27 -13.48 -22.61 -34.38
CA TYR A 27 -14.37 -21.76 -35.19
C TYR A 27 -15.48 -21.21 -34.27
N VAL A 28 -15.71 -19.89 -34.23
CA VAL A 28 -16.74 -19.30 -33.34
C VAL A 28 -17.97 -18.86 -34.13
N LEU A 29 -19.13 -19.43 -33.78
CA LEU A 29 -20.45 -19.02 -34.26
C LEU A 29 -21.12 -18.12 -33.20
N LYS A 30 -21.08 -16.80 -33.47
CA LYS A 30 -21.76 -15.66 -32.78
C LYS A 30 -21.25 -15.22 -31.39
N PRO A 31 -20.69 -13.99 -31.27
CA PRO A 31 -20.49 -13.30 -30.00
C PRO A 31 -21.65 -12.32 -29.67
N TYR A 32 -21.96 -12.15 -28.38
CA TYR A 32 -22.84 -11.10 -27.84
C TYR A 32 -22.04 -10.08 -27.03
N TRP A 33 -22.48 -8.81 -27.00
CA TRP A 33 -21.85 -7.70 -26.26
C TRP A 33 -22.87 -6.94 -25.40
N ALA A 34 -22.44 -6.46 -24.22
CA ALA A 34 -23.20 -5.57 -23.33
C ALA A 34 -22.66 -4.12 -23.37
N PRO A 35 -23.43 -3.10 -22.94
CA PRO A 35 -23.00 -1.71 -23.00
C PRO A 35 -21.93 -1.39 -21.92
N GLY A 36 -20.73 -0.93 -22.30
CA GLY A 36 -19.73 -0.44 -21.33
C GLY A 36 -18.22 -0.57 -21.63
N GLU A 37 -17.76 -1.08 -22.79
CA GLU A 37 -16.31 -1.23 -23.08
C GLU A 37 -15.89 -0.74 -24.49
N PRO A 38 -14.63 -0.35 -24.77
CA PRO A 38 -13.63 0.45 -24.03
C PRO A 38 -13.37 1.85 -24.68
N SER A 39 -12.68 2.77 -23.97
CA SER A 39 -12.58 4.21 -24.30
C SER A 39 -11.46 4.64 -25.29
N ILE A 40 -11.56 5.91 -25.73
CA ILE A 40 -10.90 6.57 -26.87
C ILE A 40 -9.36 6.75 -26.83
N TYR A 41 -8.65 6.28 -25.80
CA TYR A 41 -7.18 6.39 -25.71
C TYR A 41 -6.42 5.05 -25.89
N GLY A 42 -7.12 3.99 -26.32
CA GLY A 42 -6.51 2.72 -26.69
C GLY A 42 -6.33 2.59 -28.21
N ASN A 43 -5.10 2.35 -28.68
CA ASN A 43 -4.85 1.91 -30.06
C ASN A 43 -5.29 0.44 -30.22
N CYS A 44 -6.60 0.23 -30.35
CA CYS A 44 -7.19 -1.05 -30.71
C CYS A 44 -7.41 -1.10 -32.23
N THR A 45 -7.07 -2.21 -32.89
CA THR A 45 -7.48 -2.52 -34.26
C THR A 45 -8.45 -3.69 -34.22
N SER A 46 -9.59 -3.58 -34.89
CA SER A 46 -10.46 -4.72 -35.11
C SER A 46 -10.03 -5.51 -36.35
N LEU A 47 -10.17 -6.83 -36.29
CA LEU A 47 -9.93 -7.71 -37.43
C LEU A 47 -11.24 -7.86 -38.22
N ARG A 48 -11.31 -7.28 -39.42
CA ARG A 48 -12.49 -7.37 -40.28
C ARG A 48 -12.49 -8.59 -41.21
N SER A 49 -11.35 -8.94 -41.80
CA SER A 49 -11.24 -10.10 -42.70
C SER A 49 -9.78 -10.51 -42.99
N ILE A 50 -9.62 -11.74 -43.51
CA ILE A 50 -8.40 -12.24 -44.16
C ILE A 50 -8.69 -12.31 -45.67
N ASP A 51 -7.83 -11.71 -46.50
CA ASP A 51 -7.84 -11.92 -47.96
C ASP A 51 -6.57 -12.65 -48.44
N ARG A 52 -6.44 -12.87 -49.76
CA ARG A 52 -5.29 -13.61 -50.34
C ARG A 52 -3.95 -12.88 -50.21
N VAL A 53 -3.93 -11.62 -49.74
CA VAL A 53 -2.76 -10.72 -49.73
C VAL A 53 -2.26 -10.43 -48.30
N GLY A 54 -3.10 -10.62 -47.27
CA GLY A 54 -2.66 -10.56 -45.86
C GLY A 54 -3.70 -9.99 -44.90
N LEU A 55 -3.26 -9.60 -43.69
CA LEU A 55 -4.12 -8.88 -42.74
C LEU A 55 -4.23 -7.42 -43.15
N ARG A 56 -5.46 -6.90 -43.24
CA ARG A 56 -5.75 -5.47 -43.37
C ARG A 56 -6.30 -4.91 -42.06
N ALA A 57 -5.66 -3.87 -41.53
CA ALA A 57 -6.17 -3.04 -40.45
C ALA A 57 -6.93 -1.83 -41.02
N THR A 58 -8.06 -1.47 -40.43
CA THR A 58 -8.87 -0.29 -40.80
C THR A 58 -9.27 0.48 -39.55
N THR A 59 -9.53 1.79 -39.70
CA THR A 59 -10.08 2.64 -38.65
C THR A 59 -11.45 2.14 -38.20
N CYS A 60 -11.63 2.07 -36.88
CA CYS A 60 -12.77 1.44 -36.22
C CYS A 60 -14.07 2.18 -36.53
N TYR A 61 -14.97 1.56 -37.30
CA TYR A 61 -16.37 1.95 -37.38
C TYR A 61 -17.19 0.87 -36.68
N ASN A 62 -17.68 1.24 -35.49
CA ASN A 62 -18.71 0.59 -34.68
C ASN A 62 -18.84 -0.94 -34.83
N VAL A 63 -18.27 -1.62 -33.82
CA VAL A 63 -18.49 -3.01 -33.37
C VAL A 63 -17.77 -4.12 -34.18
N GLN A 64 -16.56 -4.49 -33.73
CA GLN A 64 -15.84 -5.72 -34.14
C GLN A 64 -14.87 -6.20 -33.04
N PRO A 65 -14.58 -7.52 -32.93
CA PRO A 65 -13.59 -8.04 -31.98
C PRO A 65 -12.18 -7.57 -32.36
N ALA A 66 -11.49 -6.94 -31.41
CA ALA A 66 -10.11 -6.46 -31.55
C ALA A 66 -9.15 -7.40 -30.83
N VAL A 67 -8.02 -7.73 -31.48
CA VAL A 67 -6.89 -8.40 -30.82
C VAL A 67 -6.00 -7.31 -30.27
N CYS A 68 -6.10 -7.08 -28.96
CA CYS A 68 -5.28 -6.08 -28.28
C CYS A 68 -3.84 -6.59 -28.15
N LYS A 69 -2.88 -5.76 -28.55
CA LYS A 69 -1.47 -5.90 -28.16
C LYS A 69 -1.44 -5.94 -26.62
N LEU A 70 -0.76 -6.92 -26.02
CA LEU A 70 -0.48 -6.95 -24.58
C LEU A 70 0.02 -5.56 -24.17
N LYS A 71 -0.80 -4.80 -23.44
CA LYS A 71 -0.34 -3.54 -22.84
C LYS A 71 0.70 -3.91 -21.77
N PRO A 72 1.74 -3.09 -21.58
CA PRO A 72 2.70 -3.27 -20.49
C PRO A 72 1.94 -3.28 -19.16
N LYS A 73 2.53 -3.93 -18.14
CA LYS A 73 2.02 -4.05 -16.76
C LYS A 73 1.29 -2.77 -16.36
N LEU A 74 -0.04 -2.82 -16.25
CA LEU A 74 -0.87 -1.65 -15.85
C LEU A 74 -0.52 -1.21 -14.41
N CYS A 75 0.02 -2.13 -13.62
CA CYS A 75 0.58 -1.85 -12.32
C CYS A 75 1.91 -1.10 -12.42
N ASN A 76 2.00 0.01 -11.69
CA ASN A 76 3.24 0.65 -11.26
C ASN A 76 3.89 -0.08 -10.06
N GLY A 77 3.51 -1.33 -9.81
CA GLY A 77 4.05 -2.17 -8.75
C GLY A 77 5.45 -2.72 -9.07
N GLY A 78 6.24 -2.96 -8.02
CA GLY A 78 7.63 -3.34 -8.11
C GLY A 78 8.32 -3.30 -6.74
N ASN A 79 9.63 -3.17 -6.75
CA ASN A 79 10.45 -3.05 -5.55
C ASN A 79 10.75 -1.58 -5.25
N PHE A 80 10.56 -1.19 -4.00
CA PHE A 80 10.80 0.14 -3.45
C PHE A 80 11.81 0.03 -2.29
N GLY A 81 12.51 1.13 -2.00
CA GLY A 81 13.48 1.19 -0.91
C GLY A 81 13.95 2.61 -0.66
N GLY A 82 14.85 2.78 0.30
CA GLY A 82 15.25 4.09 0.86
C GLY A 82 14.73 4.27 2.29
N ASN A 83 14.78 5.51 2.81
CA ASN A 83 14.27 5.84 4.14
C ASN A 83 12.85 6.41 4.14
N TYR A 84 12.38 6.86 2.98
CA TYR A 84 11.01 7.28 2.78
C TYR A 84 10.65 7.14 1.30
N GLY A 85 9.35 7.11 1.01
CA GLY A 85 8.86 7.11 -0.35
C GLY A 85 7.35 7.18 -0.42
N GLU A 86 6.83 7.10 -1.64
CA GLU A 86 5.41 7.03 -1.90
C GLU A 86 5.08 5.96 -2.94
N ILE A 87 3.87 5.40 -2.79
CA ILE A 87 3.28 4.44 -3.70
C ILE A 87 1.87 4.92 -4.01
N LYS A 88 1.46 4.81 -5.27
CA LYS A 88 0.13 5.22 -5.73
C LYS A 88 -0.50 4.05 -6.47
N SER A 89 -1.81 3.91 -6.41
CA SER A 89 -2.51 3.02 -7.34
C SER A 89 -2.33 3.49 -8.79
N PRO A 90 -2.39 2.59 -9.79
CA PRO A 90 -2.42 3.00 -11.19
C PRO A 90 -3.53 4.02 -11.43
N GLY A 91 -3.24 5.09 -12.18
CA GLY A 91 -4.24 6.09 -12.55
C GLY A 91 -4.69 7.06 -11.45
N TYR A 92 -4.18 6.93 -10.22
CA TYR A 92 -4.36 7.94 -9.16
C TYR A 92 -3.84 9.32 -9.62
N PRO A 93 -4.53 10.43 -9.33
CA PRO A 93 -5.73 10.57 -8.49
C PRO A 93 -7.07 10.53 -9.25
N ILE A 94 -7.07 10.10 -10.52
CA ILE A 94 -8.24 10.16 -11.38
C ILE A 94 -9.11 8.93 -11.18
N GLN A 95 -8.62 7.75 -11.59
CA GLN A 95 -9.27 6.47 -11.35
C GLN A 95 -8.30 5.32 -11.62
N TYR A 96 -8.42 4.23 -10.88
CA TYR A 96 -7.70 2.98 -11.20
C TYR A 96 -8.37 2.21 -12.34
N TYR A 97 -7.80 1.05 -12.69
CA TYR A 97 -8.29 0.18 -13.76
C TYR A 97 -8.87 -1.10 -13.15
N ASN A 98 -9.83 -1.71 -13.84
CA ASN A 98 -10.35 -3.04 -13.48
C ASN A 98 -9.31 -4.15 -13.74
N ASN A 99 -9.52 -5.31 -13.12
CA ASN A 99 -8.73 -6.54 -13.25
C ASN A 99 -7.23 -6.35 -12.97
N LEU A 100 -6.89 -5.58 -11.94
CA LEU A 100 -5.54 -5.39 -11.47
C LEU A 100 -5.19 -6.41 -10.39
N ASP A 101 -3.95 -6.90 -10.46
CA ASP A 101 -3.29 -7.68 -9.41
C ASP A 101 -1.89 -7.05 -9.21
N CYS A 102 -1.83 -5.99 -8.43
CA CYS A 102 -0.63 -5.16 -8.28
C CYS A 102 0.11 -5.47 -6.98
N ASN A 103 1.39 -5.84 -7.11
CA ASN A 103 2.27 -6.13 -5.99
C ASN A 103 3.31 -5.03 -5.81
N TYR A 104 3.50 -4.58 -4.57
CA TYR A 104 4.51 -3.60 -4.19
C TYR A 104 5.32 -4.15 -3.01
N ILE A 105 6.65 -4.17 -3.14
CA ILE A 105 7.55 -4.69 -2.11
C ILE A 105 8.44 -3.55 -1.65
N ILE A 106 8.32 -3.13 -0.39
CA ILE A 106 9.22 -2.16 0.21
C ILE A 106 10.31 -2.94 0.94
N THR A 107 11.57 -2.66 0.63
CA THR A 107 12.74 -3.20 1.35
C THR A 107 13.65 -2.05 1.75
N THR A 108 13.85 -1.90 3.05
CA THR A 108 14.63 -0.83 3.69
C THR A 108 15.90 -1.41 4.30
N GLN A 109 16.71 -0.58 4.98
CA GLN A 109 17.96 -1.02 5.60
C GLN A 109 17.70 -2.08 6.68
N VAL A 110 18.59 -3.06 6.81
CA VAL A 110 18.49 -4.05 7.89
C VAL A 110 18.58 -3.33 9.24
N GLY A 111 17.70 -3.69 10.17
CA GLY A 111 17.59 -3.05 11.50
C GLY A 111 16.54 -1.95 11.59
N THR A 112 15.91 -1.57 10.47
CA THR A 112 14.75 -0.67 10.47
C THR A 112 13.44 -1.44 10.41
N TYR A 113 12.34 -0.75 10.67
CA TYR A 113 10.99 -1.19 10.35
C TYR A 113 10.27 -0.15 9.48
N ILE A 114 9.18 -0.53 8.83
CA ILE A 114 8.47 0.33 7.88
C ILE A 114 7.15 0.77 8.51
N THR A 115 6.90 2.07 8.47
CA THR A 115 5.58 2.66 8.72
C THR A 115 4.99 3.06 7.38
N LEU A 116 3.81 2.52 7.03
CA LEU A 116 3.08 2.82 5.79
C LEU A 116 1.77 3.51 6.15
N THR A 117 1.54 4.68 5.58
CA THR A 117 0.36 5.52 5.86
C THR A 117 -0.42 5.79 4.59
N PHE A 118 -1.71 5.50 4.59
CA PHE A 118 -2.65 5.88 3.55
C PHE A 118 -3.39 7.15 3.98
N ASP A 119 -3.32 8.22 3.17
CA ASP A 119 -4.02 9.48 3.47
C ASP A 119 -5.54 9.34 3.21
N THR A 120 -5.86 8.86 2.01
CA THR A 120 -7.22 8.61 1.54
C THR A 120 -7.14 7.47 0.55
N LEU A 121 -8.04 6.50 0.70
CA LEU A 121 -8.19 5.38 -0.20
C LEU A 121 -9.65 5.32 -0.61
N LEU A 122 -9.88 5.40 -1.92
CA LEU A 122 -11.20 5.38 -2.54
C LEU A 122 -11.23 4.22 -3.51
N ILE A 123 -11.95 3.17 -3.14
CA ILE A 123 -12.08 1.91 -3.89
C ILE A 123 -13.52 1.39 -3.83
N GLU A 124 -13.88 0.48 -4.74
CA GLU A 124 -15.16 -0.23 -4.68
C GLU A 124 -15.23 -1.09 -3.42
N GLU A 125 -16.23 -0.86 -2.59
CA GLU A 125 -16.42 -1.61 -1.36
C GLU A 125 -16.70 -3.10 -1.64
N LEU A 126 -16.08 -3.97 -0.86
CA LEU A 126 -16.24 -5.44 -0.85
C LEU A 126 -15.74 -6.19 -2.09
N HIS A 127 -15.32 -5.50 -3.15
CA HIS A 127 -14.88 -6.11 -4.41
C HIS A 127 -13.41 -5.83 -4.69
N ASP A 128 -13.00 -4.58 -4.46
CA ASP A 128 -11.62 -4.16 -4.54
C ASP A 128 -11.01 -4.10 -3.15
N PHE A 129 -9.70 -4.36 -3.05
CA PHE A 129 -9.04 -4.34 -1.75
C PHE A 129 -7.54 -4.08 -1.83
N VAL A 130 -7.01 -3.53 -0.74
CA VAL A 130 -5.57 -3.44 -0.46
C VAL A 130 -5.23 -4.28 0.76
N GLU A 131 -4.42 -5.31 0.58
CA GLU A 131 -3.86 -6.10 1.68
C GLU A 131 -2.41 -5.69 1.96
N ILE A 132 -2.05 -5.63 3.23
CA ILE A 132 -0.72 -5.26 3.71
C ILE A 132 -0.15 -6.40 4.55
N TYR A 133 1.08 -6.79 4.27
CA TYR A 133 1.75 -7.94 4.89
C TYR A 133 3.10 -7.53 5.50
N ASP A 134 3.35 -8.05 6.71
CA ASP A 134 4.59 -7.87 7.47
C ASP A 134 5.66 -8.86 7.00
N GLY A 135 6.26 -8.55 5.85
CA GLY A 135 7.27 -9.34 5.17
C GLY A 135 7.32 -9.00 3.68
N ASN A 136 7.81 -9.92 2.85
CA ASN A 136 8.08 -9.66 1.43
C ASN A 136 7.09 -10.29 0.45
N SER A 137 6.03 -10.94 0.95
CA SER A 137 5.06 -11.69 0.12
C SER A 137 3.74 -11.93 0.87
N THR A 138 2.75 -12.44 0.16
CA THR A 138 1.43 -12.85 0.69
C THR A 138 1.48 -14.01 1.67
N GLU A 139 2.59 -14.74 1.75
CA GLU A 139 2.83 -15.80 2.74
C GLU A 139 3.21 -15.23 4.12
N SER A 140 3.53 -13.94 4.19
CA SER A 140 3.88 -13.25 5.43
C SER A 140 2.61 -12.95 6.25
N LYS A 141 2.77 -12.49 7.50
CA LYS A 141 1.62 -12.16 8.34
C LYS A 141 0.86 -10.96 7.76
N ARG A 142 -0.43 -11.11 7.46
CA ARG A 142 -1.28 -9.97 7.08
C ARG A 142 -1.49 -9.04 8.27
N ILE A 143 -1.18 -7.76 8.08
CA ILE A 143 -1.29 -6.69 9.09
C ILE A 143 -2.30 -5.61 8.71
N GLY A 144 -2.79 -5.61 7.47
CA GLY A 144 -3.86 -4.73 7.00
C GLY A 144 -4.69 -5.39 5.91
N ASP A 145 -5.98 -5.04 5.90
CA ASP A 145 -7.00 -5.53 4.97
C ASP A 145 -8.01 -4.39 4.77
N LEU A 146 -7.87 -3.67 3.66
CA LEU A 146 -8.66 -2.48 3.33
C LEU A 146 -9.56 -2.79 2.14
N ALA A 147 -10.78 -3.23 2.40
CA ALA A 147 -11.80 -3.57 1.40
C ALA A 147 -12.97 -2.56 1.33
N SER A 148 -12.74 -1.34 1.81
CA SER A 148 -13.68 -0.22 1.77
C SER A 148 -12.94 1.10 1.68
N SER A 149 -13.64 2.13 1.20
CA SER A 149 -13.07 3.48 1.16
C SER A 149 -12.81 4.03 2.58
N ILE A 150 -11.67 4.71 2.76
CA ILE A 150 -11.30 5.38 4.01
C ILE A 150 -11.04 6.87 3.75
N THR A 151 -11.64 7.71 4.59
CA THR A 151 -11.52 9.17 4.56
C THR A 151 -10.76 9.64 5.79
N GLY A 152 -9.48 9.28 5.87
CA GLY A 152 -8.60 9.62 6.99
C GLY A 152 -7.34 8.77 6.99
N GLU A 153 -6.33 9.24 7.72
CA GLU A 153 -5.04 8.56 7.79
C GLU A 153 -5.17 7.19 8.46
N THR A 154 -4.68 6.16 7.77
CA THR A 154 -4.58 4.81 8.30
C THR A 154 -3.15 4.33 8.17
N THR A 155 -2.55 3.95 9.30
CA THR A 155 -1.12 3.61 9.38
C THR A 155 -0.90 2.16 9.79
N PHE A 156 0.04 1.50 9.11
CA PHE A 156 0.48 0.13 9.39
C PHE A 156 1.98 0.10 9.66
N LYS A 157 2.41 -0.67 10.66
CA LYS A 157 3.82 -0.85 11.02
C LYS A 157 4.24 -2.29 10.80
N SER A 158 5.34 -2.52 10.08
CA SER A 158 5.99 -3.82 10.00
C SER A 158 6.82 -4.09 11.25
N THR A 159 7.21 -5.35 11.44
CA THR A 159 8.19 -5.75 12.47
C THR A 159 9.61 -5.87 11.91
N SER A 160 9.76 -5.87 10.58
CA SER A 160 11.03 -6.00 9.87
C SER A 160 11.25 -4.89 8.84
N ASN A 161 12.40 -4.90 8.17
CA ASN A 161 12.74 -3.97 7.10
C ASN A 161 12.03 -4.27 5.77
N GLN A 162 11.06 -5.19 5.75
CA GLN A 162 10.28 -5.57 4.56
C GLN A 162 8.78 -5.45 4.81
N MET A 163 8.08 -4.92 3.81
CA MET A 163 6.61 -4.84 3.79
C MET A 163 6.10 -5.10 2.38
N PHE A 164 5.03 -5.88 2.25
CA PHE A 164 4.42 -6.24 0.99
C PHE A 164 2.99 -5.70 0.94
N ILE A 165 2.64 -5.05 -0.17
CA ILE A 165 1.31 -4.51 -0.43
C ILE A 165 0.75 -5.18 -1.68
N TYR A 166 -0.50 -5.64 -1.58
CA TYR A 166 -1.25 -6.22 -2.68
C TYR A 166 -2.51 -5.40 -2.94
N PHE A 167 -2.69 -4.93 -4.17
CA PHE A 167 -3.89 -4.23 -4.60
C PHE A 167 -4.59 -5.04 -5.69
N HIS A 168 -5.81 -5.48 -5.39
CA HIS A 168 -6.65 -6.27 -6.28
C HIS A 168 -7.90 -5.48 -6.67
N THR A 169 -8.34 -5.63 -7.92
CA THR A 169 -9.61 -5.05 -8.39
C THR A 169 -10.39 -6.03 -9.24
N ASP A 170 -11.71 -6.01 -9.15
CA ASP A 170 -12.60 -6.86 -9.95
C ASP A 170 -12.76 -6.37 -11.41
N TYR A 171 -13.71 -6.91 -12.18
CA TYR A 171 -13.88 -6.60 -13.61
C TYR A 171 -14.62 -5.28 -13.90
N LYS A 172 -15.21 -4.60 -12.92
CA LYS A 172 -16.06 -3.41 -13.08
C LYS A 172 -15.85 -2.43 -11.91
N ILE A 173 -16.44 -1.24 -12.06
CA ILE A 173 -16.54 -0.17 -11.03
C ILE A 173 -15.17 0.25 -10.44
N THR A 174 -14.76 1.47 -10.76
CA THR A 174 -13.51 2.04 -10.25
C THR A 174 -13.75 3.37 -9.55
N ASP A 175 -12.86 3.73 -8.65
CA ASP A 175 -12.80 5.06 -8.03
C ASP A 175 -11.36 5.62 -8.12
N LYS A 176 -11.06 6.73 -7.44
CA LYS A 176 -9.80 7.49 -7.53
C LYS A 176 -8.57 6.70 -7.09
N GLY A 177 -8.75 5.63 -6.33
CA GLY A 177 -7.69 4.78 -5.81
C GLY A 177 -7.03 5.36 -4.57
N TRP A 178 -5.73 5.17 -4.44
CA TRP A 178 -5.02 5.49 -3.21
C TRP A 178 -3.61 6.01 -3.46
N ARG A 179 -3.13 6.78 -2.48
CA ARG A 179 -1.74 7.16 -2.29
C ARG A 179 -1.34 6.75 -0.87
N ALA A 180 -0.21 6.09 -0.76
CA ALA A 180 0.42 5.75 0.50
C ALA A 180 1.84 6.29 0.55
N THR A 181 2.25 6.82 1.69
CA THR A 181 3.63 7.17 2.00
C THR A 181 4.21 6.12 2.94
N TRP A 182 5.52 5.91 2.88
CA TRP A 182 6.19 5.05 3.83
C TRP A 182 7.47 5.70 4.34
N THR A 183 7.85 5.35 5.56
CA THR A 183 9.11 5.74 6.21
C THR A 183 9.78 4.52 6.83
N ALA A 184 11.12 4.47 6.75
CA ALA A 184 11.95 3.48 7.41
C ALA A 184 12.39 4.02 8.75
N MET A 185 11.85 3.46 9.83
CA MET A 185 12.11 3.87 11.20
C MET A 185 13.23 3.02 11.79
N SER A 186 14.26 3.68 12.33
CA SER A 186 15.31 2.99 13.09
C SER A 186 14.83 2.77 14.53
N LYS A 187 14.90 1.52 15.01
CA LYS A 187 14.71 1.22 16.43
C LYS A 187 16.04 1.39 17.16
N SER A 188 16.09 2.37 18.05
CA SER A 188 17.19 2.50 18.99
C SER A 188 16.94 1.62 20.21
N ASP A 189 18.00 1.13 20.82
CA ASP A 189 17.88 0.36 22.07
C ASP A 189 17.21 1.21 23.16
N PRO A 190 16.28 0.65 23.94
CA PRO A 190 15.62 1.38 25.01
C PRO A 190 16.62 1.88 26.06
N ILE A 191 16.60 3.18 26.34
CA ILE A 191 17.44 3.79 27.36
C ILE A 191 16.80 3.55 28.73
N GLN A 192 17.48 2.82 29.61
CA GLN A 192 17.02 2.54 30.97
C GLN A 192 17.35 3.71 31.91
N LYS A 193 16.38 4.11 32.73
CA LYS A 193 16.48 5.16 33.75
C LYS A 193 15.99 4.58 35.07
N ASN A 194 16.93 4.15 35.90
CA ASN A 194 16.65 3.41 37.15
C ASN A 194 16.91 4.23 38.42
N ASN A 195 17.20 5.53 38.25
CA ASN A 195 17.46 6.43 39.36
C ASN A 195 16.14 6.98 39.89
N SER A 196 16.10 7.30 41.18
CA SER A 196 14.93 7.94 41.80
C SER A 196 14.64 9.34 41.24
N HIS A 197 15.63 9.99 40.63
CA HIS A 197 15.54 11.30 39.99
C HIS A 197 16.56 11.39 38.86
N GLY A 198 16.33 12.26 37.88
CA GLY A 198 17.30 12.52 36.83
C GLY A 198 16.72 13.37 35.70
N ILE A 199 17.59 13.69 34.74
CA ILE A 199 17.22 14.42 33.53
C ILE A 199 17.28 13.46 32.34
N MET A 200 16.35 13.66 31.41
CA MET A 200 16.32 12.98 30.12
C MET A 200 16.25 14.03 29.03
N THR A 201 16.96 13.78 27.94
CA THR A 201 16.95 14.64 26.76
C THR A 201 16.75 13.76 25.53
N SER A 202 16.22 14.34 24.47
CA SER A 202 16.24 13.71 23.15
C SER A 202 17.67 13.37 22.72
N PRO A 203 17.85 12.39 21.82
CA PRO A 203 19.14 12.18 21.18
C PRO A 203 19.65 13.50 20.57
N ASN A 204 20.96 13.73 20.67
CA ASN A 204 21.69 14.90 20.15
C ASN A 204 21.42 16.25 20.84
N TYR A 205 20.51 16.33 21.82
CA TYR A 205 20.25 17.57 22.56
C TYR A 205 21.54 18.20 23.11
N PRO A 206 21.78 19.52 22.92
CA PRO A 206 20.81 20.55 22.49
C PRO A 206 20.63 20.70 20.97
N ASN A 207 21.28 19.89 20.14
CA ASN A 207 21.08 19.90 18.69
C ASN A 207 19.78 19.18 18.30
N SER A 208 19.37 19.31 17.04
CA SER A 208 18.22 18.63 16.46
C SER A 208 18.36 17.09 16.57
N TYR A 209 17.24 16.44 16.90
CA TYR A 209 17.14 14.98 16.86
C TYR A 209 17.17 14.47 15.41
N ASP A 210 17.53 13.19 15.24
CA ASP A 210 17.63 12.56 13.92
C ASP A 210 16.24 12.23 13.34
N PRO A 211 16.01 12.46 12.03
CA PRO A 211 14.74 12.11 11.40
C PRO A 211 14.54 10.60 11.33
N PHE A 212 13.27 10.15 11.29
CA PHE A 212 12.89 8.73 11.17
C PHE A 212 13.48 7.83 12.29
N THR A 213 13.61 8.37 13.49
CA THR A 213 14.12 7.64 14.67
C THR A 213 13.00 7.42 15.67
N GLU A 214 12.91 6.21 16.22
CA GLU A 214 12.10 5.93 17.40
C GLU A 214 13.03 5.61 18.58
N GLN A 215 13.00 6.45 19.61
CA GLN A 215 13.75 6.26 20.84
C GLN A 215 12.81 5.96 22.00
N ILE A 216 13.08 4.86 22.71
CA ILE A 216 12.32 4.44 23.88
C ILE A 216 13.11 4.77 25.14
N TYR A 217 12.43 5.32 26.16
CA TYR A 217 12.98 5.54 27.50
C TYR A 217 12.17 4.72 28.50
N ASN A 218 12.84 3.81 29.21
CA ASN A 218 12.21 3.01 30.26
C ASN A 218 12.59 3.60 31.61
N ILE A 219 11.61 4.11 32.35
CA ILE A 219 11.82 4.67 33.69
C ILE A 219 11.35 3.64 34.70
N THR A 220 12.24 3.25 35.62
CA THR A 220 11.91 2.33 36.71
C THR A 220 12.33 2.94 38.04
N VAL A 221 11.43 2.87 39.01
CA VAL A 221 11.65 3.34 40.40
C VAL A 221 11.37 2.21 41.37
N GLN A 222 11.78 2.38 42.63
CA GLN A 222 11.54 1.36 43.65
C GLN A 222 10.03 1.12 43.88
N PRO A 223 9.60 -0.11 44.21
CA PRO A 223 8.21 -0.42 44.49
C PRO A 223 7.59 0.54 45.53
N GLY A 224 6.40 1.06 45.24
CA GLY A 224 5.70 2.03 46.10
C GLY A 224 6.06 3.50 45.82
N SER A 225 6.98 3.78 44.90
CA SER A 225 7.27 5.14 44.44
C SER A 225 6.38 5.53 43.26
N GLN A 226 6.17 6.84 43.07
CA GLN A 226 5.49 7.40 41.90
C GLN A 226 6.49 8.17 41.03
N ILE A 227 6.26 8.18 39.71
CA ILE A 227 7.08 8.91 38.75
C ILE A 227 6.37 10.22 38.42
N ASN A 228 7.05 11.35 38.61
CA ASN A 228 6.59 12.65 38.17
C ASN A 228 7.50 13.15 37.03
N VAL A 229 6.92 13.53 35.90
CA VAL A 229 7.65 13.98 34.71
C VAL A 229 7.29 15.44 34.44
N THR A 230 8.32 16.26 34.27
CA THR A 230 8.20 17.67 33.90
C THR A 230 9.08 17.96 32.69
N PHE A 231 8.70 18.96 31.89
CA PHE A 231 9.40 19.34 30.67
C PHE A 231 9.92 20.77 30.81
N ASP A 232 11.24 20.92 30.74
CA ASP A 232 11.87 22.25 30.74
C ASP A 232 11.83 22.88 29.34
N VAL A 233 12.06 22.06 28.31
CA VAL A 233 12.06 22.43 26.89
C VAL A 233 11.40 21.31 26.11
N PHE A 234 10.45 21.65 25.25
CA PHE A 234 9.81 20.72 24.33
C PHE A 234 9.60 21.42 22.99
N GLN A 235 10.22 20.90 21.93
CA GLN A 235 10.10 21.43 20.57
C GLN A 235 10.23 20.27 19.59
N THR A 236 9.20 20.05 18.78
CA THR A 236 9.18 19.00 17.74
C THR A 236 8.58 19.53 16.44
N GLU A 237 8.69 18.79 15.33
CA GLU A 237 7.94 19.14 14.13
C GLU A 237 6.44 18.97 14.36
N SER A 238 5.66 20.01 14.06
CA SER A 238 4.21 20.00 14.19
C SER A 238 3.57 18.87 13.37
N ASN A 239 2.67 18.11 13.97
CA ASN A 239 1.87 17.01 13.38
C ASN A 239 2.65 15.76 12.93
N ASN A 240 3.98 15.82 12.80
CA ASN A 240 4.80 14.68 12.35
C ASN A 240 5.52 13.99 13.50
N ASP A 241 6.10 14.78 14.41
CA ASP A 241 6.90 14.28 15.52
C ASP A 241 6.16 14.44 16.84
N TYR A 242 6.24 13.41 17.67
CA TYR A 242 5.52 13.36 18.94
C TYR A 242 6.29 12.59 20.02
N LEU A 243 5.91 12.84 21.27
CA LEU A 243 6.32 12.06 22.43
C LEU A 243 5.07 11.43 23.06
N GLU A 244 5.07 10.10 23.17
CA GLU A 244 4.02 9.34 23.86
C GLU A 244 4.55 8.85 25.22
N ILE A 245 3.73 9.00 26.26
CA ILE A 245 4.03 8.58 27.63
C ILE A 245 3.06 7.48 28.02
N TYR A 246 3.58 6.38 28.55
CA TYR A 246 2.79 5.20 28.93
C TYR A 246 2.97 4.86 30.42
N ASP A 247 1.92 4.35 31.07
CA ASP A 247 1.95 3.86 32.46
C ASP A 247 2.44 2.40 32.58
N SER A 248 3.15 1.92 31.57
CA SER A 248 3.57 0.53 31.49
C SER A 248 4.84 0.38 30.68
N SER A 249 5.57 -0.70 30.93
CA SER A 249 6.66 -1.15 30.06
C SER A 249 6.16 -1.66 28.70
N LEU A 250 4.85 -1.84 28.52
CA LEU A 250 4.21 -2.23 27.27
C LEU A 250 3.57 -1.03 26.57
N ILE A 251 3.95 -0.80 25.31
CA ILE A 251 3.48 0.30 24.46
C ILE A 251 2.14 -0.06 23.82
N TRP A 252 1.06 -0.01 24.61
CA TRP A 252 -0.30 -0.33 24.15
C TRP A 252 -1.21 0.90 24.28
N PRO A 253 -2.18 1.10 23.36
CA PRO A 253 -3.04 2.29 23.37
C PRO A 253 -3.79 2.52 24.70
N VAL A 254 -4.13 1.45 25.42
CA VAL A 254 -4.84 1.51 26.71
C VAL A 254 -3.97 2.00 27.88
N GLN A 255 -2.65 2.01 27.71
CA GLN A 255 -1.70 2.49 28.72
C GLN A 255 -1.18 3.91 28.41
N LEU A 256 -1.66 4.54 27.33
CA LEU A 256 -1.22 5.87 26.92
C LEU A 256 -1.74 6.94 27.89
N ILE A 257 -0.82 7.58 28.60
CA ILE A 257 -1.10 8.70 29.52
C ILE A 257 -1.25 10.01 28.74
N ALA A 258 -0.27 10.29 27.89
CA ALA A 258 -0.17 11.56 27.17
C ALA A 258 0.48 11.38 25.81
N LYS A 259 0.02 12.17 24.84
CA LYS A 259 0.67 12.35 23.54
C LYS A 259 0.95 13.84 23.36
N LEU A 260 2.22 14.18 23.21
CA LEU A 260 2.71 15.55 23.12
C LEU A 260 3.28 15.80 21.73
N ASN A 261 2.92 16.92 21.11
CA ASN A 261 3.59 17.49 19.95
C ASN A 261 3.58 19.02 20.06
N ASP A 262 4.23 19.73 19.12
CA ASP A 262 4.38 21.19 19.17
C ASP A 262 3.07 21.99 19.05
N VAL A 263 1.94 21.34 18.75
CA VAL A 263 0.63 21.98 18.50
C VAL A 263 -0.46 21.54 19.50
N TYR A 264 -0.37 20.33 20.05
CA TYR A 264 -1.40 19.67 20.85
C TYR A 264 -0.82 18.93 22.07
N HIS A 265 -1.48 19.10 23.21
CA HIS A 265 -1.30 18.28 24.41
C HIS A 265 -2.60 17.53 24.69
N GLU A 266 -2.74 16.29 24.20
CA GLU A 266 -3.83 15.42 24.63
C GLU A 266 -3.41 14.69 25.91
N LEU A 267 -3.95 15.13 27.05
CA LEU A 267 -3.91 14.39 28.31
C LEU A 267 -5.09 13.43 28.35
N ARG A 268 -4.85 12.11 28.32
CA ARG A 268 -5.94 11.12 28.39
C ARG A 268 -6.35 10.75 29.80
N HIS A 269 -5.57 11.11 30.81
CA HIS A 269 -5.98 11.00 32.21
C HIS A 269 -5.40 12.16 33.04
N GLN A 270 -6.25 12.94 33.71
CA GLN A 270 -5.83 13.78 34.83
C GLN A 270 -5.60 12.86 36.03
N PHE A 271 -4.41 12.93 36.62
CA PHE A 271 -4.14 12.31 37.91
C PHE A 271 -4.73 13.21 39.02
N GLU A 272 -5.64 12.65 39.82
CA GLU A 272 -5.80 12.98 41.25
C GLU A 272 -4.95 12.00 42.07
#